data_AF-A0A957W393-F1
#
_entry.id   AF-A0A957W393-F1
#
_cell.length_a   1.000
_cell.length_b   1.000
_cell.length_c   1.000
_cell.angle_alpha   90.00
_cell.angle_beta   90.00
_cell.angle_gamma   90.00
#
_symmetry.space_group_name_H-M   'P 1'
#
loop_
_entity.id
_entity.type
_entity.pdbx_description
1 polymer ?
#
loop_
_entity_poly.entity_id
_entity_poly.type
_entity_poly.pdbx_seq_one_letter_code
_entity_poly.pdbx_strand_id
1 'polypeptide(L)'
;MRLVQFTLENGRRQVGLVEDDGHRLHVLKEVSRVYELAMEAGRLKVKLETLIADRLSGQTVDYDQIIAEKRLLPPLDHPDPAHCLVSGTGLTHLGSAAARDEMHHQAASADQSALTDSMRMFQIGLDGGKPPAGQIGAQPEWFYKGNGYG
;
A
#
# COMPACT_ATOMS: atom_id res chain seq x y z
N MET A 1 2.47 -6.11 15.52
CA MET A 1 3.69 -5.38 15.10
C MET A 1 3.29 -4.24 14.17
N ARG A 2 3.66 -3.00 14.50
CA ARG A 2 3.36 -1.81 13.69
C ARG A 2 4.66 -1.07 13.41
N LEU A 3 5.07 -0.96 12.16
CA LEU A 3 6.27 -0.23 11.76
C LEU A 3 5.90 1.13 11.18
N VAL A 4 6.72 2.12 11.46
CA VAL A 4 6.58 3.49 10.97
C VAL A 4 7.91 3.95 10.39
N GLN A 5 7.87 4.61 9.23
CA GLN A 5 9.00 5.35 8.68
C GLN A 5 8.80 6.84 8.99
N PHE A 6 9.85 7.53 9.41
CA PHE A 6 9.78 8.96 9.75
C PHE A 6 11.13 9.64 9.55
N THR A 7 11.14 10.98 9.53
CA THR A 7 12.37 11.77 9.60
C THR A 7 12.63 12.26 11.02
N LEU A 8 13.88 12.23 11.47
CA LEU A 8 14.32 12.91 12.70
C LEU A 8 14.39 14.43 12.46
N GLU A 9 14.53 15.22 13.53
CA GLU A 9 14.69 16.69 13.44
C GLU A 9 15.87 17.11 12.56
N ASN A 10 16.92 16.28 12.49
CA ASN A 10 18.07 16.49 11.61
C ASN A 10 17.85 16.03 10.15
N GLY A 11 16.63 15.70 9.77
CA GLY A 11 16.24 15.26 8.43
C GLY A 11 16.60 13.81 8.08
N ARG A 12 17.29 13.08 8.97
CA ARG A 12 17.63 11.67 8.70
C ARG A 12 16.38 10.80 8.78
N ARG A 13 16.21 9.94 7.78
CA ARG A 13 15.17 8.90 7.75
C ARG A 13 15.47 7.80 8.76
N GLN A 14 14.44 7.32 9.45
CA GLN A 14 14.50 6.22 10.39
C GLN A 14 13.25 5.32 10.30
N VAL A 15 13.38 4.08 10.76
CA VAL A 15 12.26 3.16 11.01
C VAL A 15 12.09 2.96 12.51
N GLY A 16 10.84 2.94 12.98
CA GLY A 16 10.49 2.66 14.36
C GLY A 16 9.40 1.60 14.50
N LEU A 17 9.45 0.85 15.59
CA LEU A 17 8.38 -0.03 16.05
C LEU A 17 7.49 0.74 17.03
N VAL A 18 6.19 0.81 16.75
CA VAL A 18 5.23 1.46 17.67
C VAL A 18 5.10 0.62 18.94
N GLU A 19 5.25 1.26 20.10
CA GLU A 19 4.97 0.67 21.41
C GLU A 19 3.50 0.27 21.55
N ASP A 20 3.18 -0.56 22.55
CA ASP A 20 1.82 -1.05 22.77
C ASP A 20 0.86 0.10 23.13
N ASP A 21 1.33 1.10 23.87
CA ASP A 21 0.56 2.30 24.24
C ASP A 21 0.27 3.21 23.05
N GLY A 22 1.01 3.07 21.94
CA GLY A 22 0.82 3.86 20.73
C GLY A 22 1.39 5.28 20.80
N HIS A 23 2.14 5.65 21.83
CA HIS A 23 2.65 7.02 22.03
C HIS A 23 4.15 7.15 21.76
N ARG A 24 4.88 6.03 21.69
CA ARG A 24 6.32 6.02 21.44
C ARG A 24 6.70 5.07 20.31
N LEU A 25 7.82 5.39 19.65
CA LEU A 25 8.48 4.51 18.70
C LEU A 25 9.82 4.04 19.25
N HIS A 26 10.04 2.73 19.30
CA HIS A 26 11.37 2.16 19.46
C HIS A 26 12.12 2.26 18.13
N VAL A 27 13.22 3.03 18.12
CA VAL A 27 14.02 3.24 16.92
C VAL A 27 14.76 1.96 16.55
N LEU A 28 14.73 1.58 15.28
CA LEU A 28 15.53 0.46 14.76
C LEU A 28 16.90 0.95 14.31
N LYS A 29 17.98 0.24 14.67
CA LYS A 29 19.34 0.51 14.18
C LYS A 29 19.55 -0.06 12.78
N GLU A 30 20.54 0.47 12.06
CA GLU A 30 21.04 -0.09 10.79
C GLU A 30 20.01 -0.21 9.65
N VAL A 31 18.86 0.45 9.78
CA VAL A 31 17.81 0.42 8.77
C VAL A 31 17.16 1.78 8.63
N SER A 32 16.94 2.20 7.40
CA SER A 32 16.29 3.46 7.08
C SER A 32 14.92 3.22 6.45
N ARG A 33 14.69 2.07 5.81
CA ARG A 33 13.42 1.76 5.14
C ARG A 33 12.81 0.43 5.55
N VAL A 34 11.49 0.38 5.64
CA VAL A 34 10.76 -0.89 5.85
C VAL A 34 11.01 -1.87 4.69
N TYR A 35 11.19 -1.35 3.47
CA TYR A 35 11.59 -2.13 2.30
C TYR A 35 12.89 -2.92 2.54
N GLU A 36 13.91 -2.29 3.15
CA GLU A 36 15.20 -2.93 3.44
C GLU A 36 15.02 -4.12 4.38
N LEU A 37 14.18 -3.99 5.43
CA LEU A 37 13.86 -5.09 6.34
C LEU A 37 13.16 -6.25 5.63
N ALA A 38 12.18 -5.95 4.78
CA ALA A 38 11.44 -6.98 4.05
C ALA A 38 12.35 -7.76 3.08
N MET A 39 13.20 -7.04 2.35
CA MET A 39 14.16 -7.66 1.43
C MET A 39 15.22 -8.47 2.17
N GLU A 40 15.74 -7.97 3.30
CA GLU A 40 16.70 -8.70 4.12
C GLU A 40 16.09 -9.98 4.72
N ALA A 41 14.88 -9.90 5.30
CA ALA A 41 14.18 -11.05 5.85
C ALA A 41 13.94 -12.14 4.77
N GLY A 42 13.53 -11.73 3.57
CA GLY A 42 13.36 -12.64 2.42
C GLY A 42 14.68 -13.30 1.99
N ARG A 43 15.77 -12.53 1.91
CA ARG A 43 17.11 -13.04 1.55
C ARG A 43 17.64 -14.03 2.59
N LEU A 44 17.46 -13.72 3.87
CA LEU A 44 17.92 -14.55 4.98
C LEU A 44 16.98 -15.72 5.30
N LYS A 45 15.76 -15.73 4.72
CA LYS A 45 14.69 -16.69 5.01
C LYS A 45 14.32 -16.73 6.50
N VAL A 46 14.33 -15.57 7.14
CA VAL A 46 13.91 -15.40 8.53
C VAL A 46 12.60 -14.65 8.61
N LYS A 47 11.92 -14.74 9.74
CA LYS A 47 10.73 -13.94 10.02
C LYS A 47 11.11 -12.47 10.17
N LEU A 48 10.25 -11.58 9.68
CA LEU A 48 10.45 -10.13 9.78
C LEU A 48 10.52 -9.68 11.25
N GLU A 49 9.73 -10.31 12.11
CA GLU A 49 9.72 -10.08 13.56
C GLU A 49 11.07 -10.37 14.21
N THR A 50 11.75 -11.44 13.78
CA THR A 50 13.09 -11.79 14.28
C THR A 50 14.09 -10.70 13.93
N LEU A 51 14.10 -10.27 12.67
CA LEU A 51 15.00 -9.21 12.21
C LEU A 51 14.74 -7.89 12.95
N ILE A 52 13.47 -7.53 13.20
CA ILE A 52 13.12 -6.31 13.93
C ILE A 52 13.60 -6.37 15.38
N ALA A 53 13.41 -7.51 16.06
CA ALA A 53 13.90 -7.69 17.42
C ALA A 53 15.42 -7.47 17.51
N ASP A 54 16.19 -8.00 16.55
CA ASP A 54 17.65 -7.83 16.49
C ASP A 54 18.07 -6.38 16.19
N ARG A 55 17.20 -5.62 15.49
CA ARG A 55 17.41 -4.23 15.11
C ARG A 55 16.87 -3.24 16.15
N LEU A 56 16.19 -3.66 17.20
CA LEU A 56 15.76 -2.74 18.27
C LEU A 56 16.98 -2.03 18.86
N SER A 57 16.93 -0.71 18.88
CA SER A 57 17.89 0.10 19.64
C SER A 57 17.34 0.38 21.04
N GLY A 58 18.19 0.90 21.92
CA GLY A 58 17.75 1.44 23.22
C GLY A 58 17.12 2.82 23.13
N GLN A 59 16.92 3.38 21.93
CA GLN A 59 16.38 4.71 21.73
C GLN A 59 14.88 4.67 21.46
N THR A 60 14.15 5.58 22.11
CA THR A 60 12.72 5.82 21.89
C THR A 60 12.50 7.27 21.50
N VAL A 61 11.50 7.52 20.66
CA VAL A 61 11.06 8.86 20.27
C VAL A 61 9.56 9.02 20.50
N ASP A 62 9.12 10.24 20.77
CA ASP A 62 7.71 10.60 20.93
C ASP A 62 6.99 10.51 19.57
N TYR A 63 6.01 9.63 19.48
CA TYR A 63 5.28 9.39 18.24
C TYR A 63 4.25 10.49 17.95
N ASP A 64 3.60 11.01 18.98
CA ASP A 64 2.61 12.09 18.86
C ASP A 64 3.29 13.37 18.35
N GLN A 65 4.50 13.67 18.81
CA GLN A 65 5.30 14.77 18.32
C GLN A 65 5.65 14.61 16.83
N ILE A 66 6.06 13.41 16.40
CA ILE A 66 6.36 13.13 14.99
C ILE A 66 5.13 13.36 14.10
N ILE A 67 3.96 12.95 14.57
CA ILE A 67 2.67 13.16 13.88
C ILE A 67 2.36 14.67 13.80
N ALA A 68 2.42 15.37 14.93
CA ALA A 68 2.11 16.80 15.01
C ALA A 68 3.02 17.63 14.08
N GLU A 69 4.29 17.25 13.99
CA GLU A 69 5.29 17.90 13.14
C GLU A 69 5.28 17.39 11.68
N LYS A 70 4.37 16.48 11.33
CA LYS A 70 4.21 15.90 9.98
C LYS A 70 5.49 15.27 9.43
N ARG A 71 6.27 14.62 10.29
CA ARG A 71 7.53 13.95 9.93
C ARG A 71 7.36 12.48 9.51
N LEU A 72 6.12 12.01 9.38
CA LEU A 72 5.83 10.67 8.89
C LEU A 72 6.14 10.52 7.40
N LEU A 73 6.67 9.36 7.04
CA LEU A 73 6.92 8.93 5.67
C LEU A 73 5.94 7.81 5.28
N PRO A 74 5.77 7.53 3.98
CA PRO A 74 4.97 6.38 3.55
C PRO A 74 5.39 5.10 4.27
N PRO A 75 4.45 4.21 4.66
CA PRO A 75 4.77 2.99 5.41
C PRO A 75 5.68 2.03 4.63
N LEU A 76 5.67 2.13 3.30
CA LEU A 76 6.57 1.43 2.40
C LEU A 76 6.86 2.33 1.18
N ASP A 77 8.12 2.40 0.78
CA ASP A 77 8.60 3.08 -0.42
C ASP A 77 9.87 2.40 -0.94
N HIS A 78 10.30 2.74 -2.15
CA HIS A 78 11.49 2.17 -2.77
C HIS A 78 12.58 3.24 -2.95
N PRO A 79 13.88 2.92 -2.78
CA PRO A 79 14.96 3.88 -3.02
C PRO A 79 15.01 4.37 -4.47
N ASP A 80 14.64 3.51 -5.43
CA ASP A 80 14.39 3.88 -6.82
C ASP A 80 12.88 4.09 -7.06
N PRO A 81 12.44 5.33 -7.39
CA PRO A 81 11.04 5.66 -7.67
C PRO A 81 10.42 4.87 -8.82
N ALA A 82 11.21 4.36 -9.77
CA ALA A 82 10.70 3.59 -10.90
C ALA A 82 10.12 2.22 -10.47
N HIS A 83 10.42 1.78 -9.25
CA HIS A 83 10.02 0.47 -8.72
C HIS A 83 8.93 0.55 -7.64
N CYS A 84 8.36 1.73 -7.40
CA CYS A 84 7.19 1.89 -6.55
C CYS A 84 6.06 2.45 -7.40
N LEU A 85 5.01 1.66 -7.67
CA LEU A 85 3.84 2.12 -8.39
C LEU A 85 2.63 2.01 -7.48
N VAL A 86 1.89 3.11 -7.35
CA VAL A 86 0.62 3.16 -6.65
C VAL A 86 -0.48 3.05 -7.71
N SER A 87 -1.14 1.90 -7.74
CA SER A 87 -2.31 1.64 -8.57
C SER A 87 -3.53 1.35 -7.72
N GLY A 88 -4.72 1.51 -8.28
CA GLY A 88 -5.95 1.10 -7.64
C GLY A 88 -6.93 0.50 -8.65
N THR A 89 -8.02 -0.05 -8.13
CA THR A 89 -9.17 -0.51 -8.90
C THR A 89 -10.45 0.00 -8.25
N GLY A 90 -11.42 0.41 -9.06
CA GLY A 90 -12.72 0.94 -8.62
C GLY A 90 -13.87 -0.02 -8.85
N LEU A 91 -13.63 -1.25 -9.30
CA LEU A 91 -14.65 -2.24 -9.63
C LEU A 91 -14.57 -3.49 -8.76
N THR A 92 -14.23 -3.33 -7.48
CA THR A 92 -14.08 -4.45 -6.54
C THR A 92 -15.33 -4.76 -5.73
N HIS A 93 -16.30 -3.82 -5.70
CA HIS A 93 -17.56 -3.98 -5.00
C HIS A 93 -18.76 -3.72 -5.94
N LEU A 94 -19.87 -4.41 -5.68
CA LEU A 94 -21.11 -4.24 -6.45
C LEU A 94 -21.60 -2.79 -6.46
N GLY A 95 -21.52 -2.10 -5.31
CA GLY A 95 -21.92 -0.69 -5.20
C GLY A 95 -21.07 0.26 -6.03
N SER A 96 -19.77 0.02 -6.17
CA SER A 96 -18.89 0.84 -7.00
C SER A 96 -19.06 0.56 -8.49
N ALA A 97 -19.39 -0.67 -8.87
CA ALA A 97 -19.74 -1.04 -10.23
C ALA A 97 -21.06 -0.38 -10.67
N ALA A 98 -22.11 -0.51 -9.85
CA ALA A 98 -23.43 0.08 -10.13
C ALA A 98 -23.39 1.61 -10.23
N ALA A 99 -22.66 2.29 -9.34
CA ALA A 99 -22.52 3.74 -9.40
C ALA A 99 -21.81 4.22 -10.69
N ARG A 100 -20.80 3.48 -11.16
CA ARG A 100 -20.12 3.79 -12.43
C ARG A 100 -21.02 3.50 -13.63
N ASP A 101 -21.76 2.40 -13.61
CA ASP A 101 -22.73 2.04 -14.64
C ASP A 101 -23.78 3.15 -14.83
N GLU A 102 -24.39 3.61 -13.74
CA GLU A 102 -25.36 4.71 -13.73
C GLU A 102 -24.77 6.01 -14.32
N MET A 103 -23.54 6.38 -13.92
CA MET A 103 -22.85 7.55 -14.49
C MET A 103 -22.61 7.43 -16.00
N HIS A 104 -22.25 6.24 -16.49
CA HIS A 104 -22.04 6.00 -17.91
C HIS A 104 -23.35 5.98 -18.71
N HIS A 105 -24.43 5.45 -18.13
CA HIS A 105 -25.76 5.50 -18.72
C HIS A 105 -26.31 6.94 -18.81
N GLN A 106 -26.06 7.78 -17.80
CA GLN A 106 -26.46 9.19 -17.83
C GLN A 106 -25.68 10.03 -18.87
N ALA A 107 -24.44 9.66 -19.17
CA ALA A 107 -23.61 10.32 -20.18
C ALA A 107 -23.89 9.85 -21.63
N ALA A 108 -24.53 8.69 -21.80
CA ALA A 108 -24.88 8.13 -23.10
C ALA A 108 -26.37 8.37 -23.41
N SER A 109 -26.68 9.33 -24.28
CA SER A 109 -28.06 9.65 -24.72
C SER A 109 -28.69 8.62 -25.67
N ALA A 110 -28.09 7.43 -25.84
CA ALA A 110 -28.57 6.39 -26.73
C ALA A 110 -28.47 5.00 -26.08
N ASP A 111 -29.63 4.34 -26.05
CA ASP A 111 -29.86 2.94 -25.67
C ASP A 111 -29.49 2.52 -24.24
N GLN A 112 -30.43 2.74 -23.30
CA GLN A 112 -30.33 2.30 -21.89
C GLN A 112 -30.26 0.78 -21.71
N SER A 113 -30.43 -0.01 -22.78
CA SER A 113 -30.40 -1.48 -22.73
C SER A 113 -29.00 -2.10 -22.93
N ALA A 114 -28.01 -1.31 -23.37
CA ALA A 114 -26.65 -1.79 -23.62
C ALA A 114 -25.80 -1.70 -22.35
N LEU A 115 -25.26 -2.85 -21.89
CA LEU A 115 -24.28 -2.91 -20.80
C LEU A 115 -23.14 -1.90 -21.04
N THR A 116 -22.78 -1.11 -20.02
CA THR A 116 -21.64 -0.19 -20.11
C THR A 116 -20.31 -0.96 -20.04
N ASP A 117 -19.22 -0.33 -20.49
CA ASP A 117 -17.88 -0.93 -20.41
C ASP A 117 -17.48 -1.22 -18.95
N SER A 118 -17.95 -0.41 -18.00
CA SER A 118 -17.75 -0.66 -16.56
C SER A 118 -18.41 -1.96 -16.10
N MET A 119 -19.65 -2.22 -16.54
CA MET A 119 -20.35 -3.47 -16.21
C MET A 119 -19.76 -4.69 -16.92
N ARG A 120 -19.33 -4.55 -18.18
CA ARG A 120 -18.60 -5.63 -18.87
C ARG A 120 -17.32 -6.01 -18.15
N MET A 121 -16.51 -5.01 -17.76
CA MET A 121 -15.27 -5.25 -17.01
C MET A 121 -15.53 -5.88 -15.63
N PHE A 122 -16.59 -5.46 -14.95
CA PHE A 122 -17.00 -6.08 -13.69
C PHE A 122 -17.41 -7.55 -13.87
N GLN A 123 -18.19 -7.88 -14.91
CA GLN A 123 -18.60 -9.24 -15.21
C GLN A 123 -17.41 -10.14 -15.56
N ILE A 124 -16.47 -9.64 -16.39
CA ILE A 124 -15.21 -10.33 -16.70
C ILE A 124 -14.44 -10.67 -15.42
N GLY A 125 -14.43 -9.76 -14.43
CA GLY A 125 -13.84 -9.98 -13.11
C GLY A 125 -14.56 -11.04 -12.28
N LEU A 126 -15.90 -11.12 -12.33
CA LEU A 126 -16.67 -12.17 -11.64
C LEU A 126 -16.40 -13.55 -12.25
N ASP A 127 -16.40 -13.64 -13.58
CA ASP A 127 -16.31 -14.92 -14.29
C ASP A 127 -14.88 -15.48 -14.26
N GLY A 128 -13.87 -14.62 -14.37
CA GLY A 128 -12.47 -15.02 -14.56
C GLY A 128 -11.46 -14.47 -13.55
N GLY A 129 -11.88 -13.66 -12.57
CA GLY A 129 -10.95 -12.97 -11.65
C GLY A 129 -10.31 -13.88 -10.59
N LYS A 130 -10.82 -15.09 -10.39
CA LYS A 130 -10.26 -16.09 -9.47
C LYS A 130 -9.99 -17.42 -10.19
N PRO A 131 -8.99 -17.46 -11.09
CA PRO A 131 -8.68 -18.66 -11.86
C PRO A 131 -8.08 -19.77 -10.95
N PRO A 132 -8.24 -21.05 -11.32
CA PRO A 132 -7.50 -22.15 -10.70
C PRO A 132 -5.98 -22.02 -10.85
N ALA A 133 -5.23 -22.75 -10.02
CA ALA A 133 -3.77 -22.77 -10.10
C ALA A 133 -3.27 -23.16 -11.51
N GLY A 134 -2.32 -22.40 -12.03
CA GLY A 134 -1.73 -22.60 -13.36
C GLY A 134 -2.54 -22.03 -14.52
N GLN A 135 -3.66 -21.36 -14.28
CA GLN A 135 -4.46 -20.68 -15.31
C GLN A 135 -4.31 -19.16 -15.25
N ILE A 136 -4.44 -18.52 -16.41
CA ILE A 136 -4.42 -17.05 -16.52
C ILE A 136 -5.81 -16.53 -16.14
N GLY A 137 -5.85 -15.59 -15.20
CA GLY A 137 -7.09 -14.91 -14.79
C GLY A 137 -7.46 -13.76 -15.71
N ALA A 138 -8.68 -13.29 -15.57
CA ALA A 138 -9.14 -12.07 -16.20
C ALA A 138 -8.28 -10.86 -15.78
N GLN A 139 -8.00 -9.96 -16.73
CA GLN A 139 -7.28 -8.73 -16.43
C GLN A 139 -8.15 -7.83 -15.54
N PRO A 140 -7.64 -7.36 -14.39
CA PRO A 140 -8.38 -6.41 -13.56
C PRO A 140 -8.45 -5.04 -14.23
N GLU A 141 -9.51 -4.29 -13.94
CA GLU A 141 -9.47 -2.84 -14.13
C GLU A 141 -8.39 -2.27 -13.20
N TRP A 142 -7.54 -1.39 -13.71
CA TRP A 142 -6.56 -0.68 -12.90
C TRP A 142 -6.41 0.74 -13.40
N PHE A 143 -6.14 1.65 -12.48
CA PHE A 143 -5.72 3.01 -12.77
C PHE A 143 -4.42 3.33 -12.03
N TYR A 144 -3.61 4.19 -12.64
CA TYR A 144 -2.37 4.68 -12.06
C TYR A 144 -2.63 5.92 -11.20
N LYS A 145 -2.05 5.98 -10.00
CA LYS A 145 -2.14 7.13 -9.08
C LYS A 145 -0.81 7.84 -8.85
N GLY A 146 0.31 7.23 -9.20
CA GLY A 146 1.64 7.81 -8.99
C GLY A 146 2.67 6.75 -8.65
N ASN A 147 3.89 7.20 -8.38
CA ASN A 147 5.03 6.35 -8.06
C ASN A 147 5.46 6.43 -6.58
N GLY A 148 4.63 7.04 -5.72
CA GLY A 148 4.92 7.20 -4.31
C GLY A 148 6.12 8.11 -3.98
N TYR A 149 6.72 8.76 -4.98
CA TYR A 149 7.81 9.71 -4.79
C TYR A 149 7.25 11.12 -4.58
N GLY A 150 7.59 11.73 -3.44
CA GLY A 150 7.17 13.07 -3.03
C GLY A 150 8.20 13.69 -2.10
#